data_AF-A0A379MQT5-F1
#
_entry.id   AF-A0A379MQT5-F1
#
_cell.length_a   1.000
_cell.length_b   1.000
_cell.length_c   1.000
_cell.angle_alpha   90.00
_cell.angle_beta   90.00
_cell.angle_gamma   90.00
#
_symmetry.space_group_name_H-M   'P 1'
#
loop_
_entity.id
_entity.type
_entity.pdbx_description
1 polymer ?
#
loop_
_entity_poly.entity_id
_entity_poly.type
_entity_poly.pdbx_seq_one_letter_code
_entity_poly.pdbx_strand_id
1 'polypeptide(L)'
;MTRIVIRNVIFLERTYMPAIIYLLVSSGYYNSYMSFRPLLVALLLLIAAEAIFRSYHSKTLATGQYLVIGFILGSAGAIYAPALFLGALLPVGLFIFRLFDIREWIAAVGGWMLPLFFSAYGVWLSGGDFLNVAVECKEALTTPLALPPAKLFSSFEWTFIGCVAVLFILSIVTFLGRSRSYKLKPFKVYIFFIWMLAVSAAILAFVPCRSLYQLPILAIPLSVIIPTYFNSRKPNFISNFLYALMIGCAVVIHLLPFFL
;
A
#
# COMPACT_ATOMS: atom_id res chain seq x y z
N MET A 1 10.49 -3.89 -2.28
CA MET A 1 10.61 -2.42 -2.31
C MET A 1 11.81 -1.92 -3.09
N THR A 2 13.04 -2.13 -2.62
CA THR A 2 14.28 -1.60 -3.22
C THR A 2 14.43 -1.92 -4.71
N ARG A 3 14.14 -3.15 -5.13
CA ARG A 3 14.15 -3.54 -6.54
C ARG A 3 13.20 -2.70 -7.40
N ILE A 4 11.98 -2.44 -6.93
CA ILE A 4 10.96 -1.67 -7.66
C ILE A 4 11.41 -0.20 -7.79
N VAL A 5 11.95 0.35 -6.71
CA VAL A 5 12.45 1.73 -6.67
C VAL A 5 13.64 1.93 -7.62
N ILE A 6 14.62 1.03 -7.57
CA ILE A 6 15.82 1.08 -8.43
C ILE A 6 15.43 0.88 -9.90
N ARG A 7 14.56 -0.09 -10.20
CA ARG A 7 14.16 -0.41 -11.59
C ARG A 7 13.33 0.68 -12.25
N ASN A 8 12.51 1.39 -11.47
CA ASN A 8 11.73 2.51 -11.99
C ASN A 8 12.45 3.85 -11.95
N VAL A 9 13.71 3.87 -11.49
CA VAL A 9 14.54 5.08 -11.38
C VAL A 9 13.78 6.19 -10.65
N ILE A 10 13.07 5.82 -9.58
CA ILE A 10 12.31 6.78 -8.76
C ILE A 10 13.28 7.72 -8.06
N PHE A 11 14.42 7.17 -7.62
CA PHE A 11 15.58 7.95 -7.19
C PHE A 11 16.69 7.87 -8.23
N LEU A 12 17.37 9.01 -8.44
CA LEU A 12 18.56 9.10 -9.28
C LEU A 12 19.76 8.35 -8.65
N GLU A 13 19.76 8.19 -7.33
CA GLU A 13 20.78 7.48 -6.57
C GLU A 13 20.23 6.16 -6.01
N ARG A 14 21.04 5.10 -6.03
CA ARG A 14 20.64 3.79 -5.50
C ARG A 14 20.66 3.83 -3.98
N THR A 15 19.50 3.91 -3.36
CA THR A 15 19.36 3.95 -1.89
C THR A 15 18.61 2.73 -1.36
N TYR A 16 19.09 2.19 -0.24
CA TYR A 16 18.41 1.10 0.50
C TYR A 16 17.33 1.61 1.46
N MET A 17 17.23 2.93 1.59
CA MET A 17 16.33 3.62 2.52
C MET A 17 14.84 3.24 2.41
N PRO A 18 14.27 2.97 1.21
CA PRO A 18 12.90 2.47 1.11
C PRO A 18 12.66 1.16 1.86
N ALA A 19 13.62 0.23 1.87
CA ALA A 19 13.43 -1.02 2.61
C ALA A 19 13.42 -0.78 4.13
N ILE A 20 14.29 0.10 4.63
CA ILE A 20 14.38 0.38 6.06
C ILE A 20 13.12 1.10 6.55
N ILE A 21 12.63 2.08 5.79
CA ILE A 21 11.39 2.78 6.14
C ILE A 21 10.18 1.86 6.06
N TYR A 22 10.11 0.96 5.08
CA TYR A 22 9.05 -0.05 5.03
C TYR A 22 9.01 -0.89 6.31
N LEU A 23 10.18 -1.39 6.77
CA LEU A 23 10.26 -2.16 8.01
C LEU A 23 9.83 -1.34 9.22
N LEU A 24 10.35 -0.12 9.39
CA LEU A 24 10.03 0.75 10.52
C LEU A 24 8.54 1.10 10.58
N VAL A 25 7.94 1.48 9.45
CA VAL A 25 6.51 1.85 9.40
C VAL A 25 5.62 0.61 9.57
N SER A 26 6.02 -0.53 9.01
CA SER A 26 5.28 -1.78 9.18
C SER A 26 5.34 -2.33 10.60
N SER A 27 6.37 -1.97 11.37
CA SER A 27 6.58 -2.41 12.75
C SER A 27 6.13 -1.39 13.80
N GLY A 28 5.65 -0.21 13.37
CA GLY A 28 5.33 0.93 14.25
C GLY A 28 4.14 0.76 15.20
N TYR A 29 3.52 -0.41 15.25
CA TYR A 29 2.44 -0.73 16.18
C TYR A 29 2.69 -2.08 16.84
N TYR A 30 2.82 -2.08 18.16
CA TYR A 30 3.00 -3.30 18.93
C TYR A 30 1.63 -3.77 19.43
N ASN A 31 0.98 -4.60 18.62
CA ASN A 31 0.00 -5.51 19.16
C ASN A 31 0.09 -6.83 18.40
N SER A 32 0.20 -7.90 19.18
CA SER A 32 0.55 -9.24 18.75
C SER A 32 -0.26 -9.69 17.53
N TYR A 33 0.43 -10.43 16.67
CA TYR A 33 -0.01 -11.02 15.41
C TYR A 33 0.00 -10.04 14.23
N MET A 34 1.20 -9.84 13.67
CA MET A 34 1.36 -9.55 12.24
C MET A 34 0.67 -10.69 11.46
N SER A 35 -0.63 -10.53 11.24
CA SER A 35 -1.45 -11.57 10.65
C SER A 35 -0.92 -11.83 9.25
N PHE A 36 -0.71 -13.10 8.93
CA PHE A 36 -0.18 -13.54 7.63
C PHE A 36 -0.96 -12.94 6.45
N ARG A 37 -2.28 -12.73 6.63
CA ARG A 37 -3.20 -12.18 5.62
C ARG A 37 -2.78 -10.77 5.13
N PRO A 38 -2.69 -9.71 5.96
CA PRO A 38 -2.25 -8.39 5.50
C PRO A 38 -0.85 -8.36 4.89
N LEU A 39 0.08 -9.20 5.35
CA LEU A 39 1.43 -9.26 4.80
C LEU A 39 1.43 -9.89 3.40
N LEU A 40 0.62 -10.93 3.19
CA LEU A 40 0.40 -11.53 1.88
C LEU A 40 -0.27 -10.52 0.93
N VAL A 41 -1.27 -9.77 1.40
CA VAL A 41 -1.91 -8.67 0.64
C VAL A 41 -0.89 -7.61 0.24
N ALA A 42 -0.01 -7.20 1.16
CA ALA A 42 1.07 -6.25 0.87
C ALA A 42 2.02 -6.77 -0.23
N LEU A 43 2.34 -8.06 -0.21
CA LEU A 43 3.14 -8.71 -1.26
C LEU A 43 2.41 -8.74 -2.61
N LEU A 44 1.13 -9.10 -2.65
CA LEU A 44 0.32 -9.09 -3.88
C LEU A 44 0.21 -7.68 -4.45
N LEU A 45 -0.01 -6.68 -3.60
CA LEU A 45 -0.07 -5.29 -4.01
C LEU A 45 1.24 -4.82 -4.63
N LEU A 46 2.39 -5.28 -4.10
CA LEU A 46 3.69 -4.97 -4.70
C LEU A 46 3.88 -5.57 -6.08
N ILE A 47 3.47 -6.82 -6.25
CA ILE A 47 3.53 -7.51 -7.54
C ILE A 47 2.60 -6.81 -8.54
N ALA A 48 1.39 -6.44 -8.12
CA ALA A 48 0.44 -5.69 -8.94
C ALA A 48 1.01 -4.32 -9.35
N ALA A 49 1.58 -3.56 -8.41
CA ALA A 49 2.20 -2.27 -8.71
C ALA A 49 3.38 -2.41 -9.69
N GLU A 50 4.25 -3.41 -9.52
CA GLU A 50 5.34 -3.66 -10.46
C GLU A 50 4.80 -4.00 -11.86
N ALA A 51 3.75 -4.82 -11.95
CA ALA A 51 3.12 -5.17 -13.23
C ALA A 51 2.50 -3.93 -13.92
N ILE A 52 1.85 -3.03 -13.18
CA ILE A 52 1.34 -1.75 -13.70
C ILE A 52 2.49 -0.91 -14.28
N PHE A 53 3.61 -0.79 -13.55
CA PHE A 53 4.75 0.00 -14.03
C PHE A 53 5.44 -0.60 -15.26
N ARG A 54 5.43 -1.93 -15.39
CA ARG A 54 5.93 -2.61 -16.60
C ARG A 54 5.03 -2.36 -17.81
N SER A 55 3.71 -2.29 -17.63
CA SER A 55 2.74 -1.99 -18.70
C SER A 55 3.00 -0.65 -19.39
N TYR A 56 3.66 0.30 -18.71
CA TYR A 56 4.04 1.58 -19.34
C TYR A 56 5.01 1.43 -20.53
N HIS A 57 5.79 0.34 -20.62
CA HIS A 57 6.76 0.15 -21.73
C HIS A 57 6.18 -0.64 -22.91
N SER A 58 5.06 -1.35 -22.72
CA SER A 58 4.47 -2.17 -23.78
C SER A 58 3.68 -1.28 -24.74
N LYS A 59 4.16 -1.18 -25.99
CA LYS A 59 3.48 -0.43 -27.07
C LYS A 59 2.21 -1.13 -27.59
N THR A 60 2.03 -2.42 -27.29
CA THR A 60 0.89 -3.24 -27.74
C THR A 60 -0.25 -3.23 -26.71
N LEU A 61 -1.45 -3.68 -27.14
CA LEU A 61 -2.57 -3.94 -26.21
C LEU A 61 -2.08 -4.85 -25.07
N ALA A 62 -2.21 -4.36 -23.84
CA ALA A 62 -1.79 -5.07 -22.64
C ALA A 62 -2.98 -5.72 -21.92
N THR A 63 -4.02 -6.08 -22.67
CA THR A 63 -5.28 -6.65 -22.15
C THR A 63 -5.03 -7.83 -21.20
N GLY A 64 -4.17 -8.77 -21.59
CA GLY A 64 -3.80 -9.90 -20.73
C GLY A 64 -3.04 -9.49 -19.46
N GLN A 65 -2.20 -8.45 -19.52
CA GLN A 65 -1.47 -7.98 -18.34
C GLN A 65 -2.41 -7.31 -17.34
N TYR A 66 -3.34 -6.48 -17.81
CA TYR A 66 -4.34 -5.83 -16.94
C TYR A 66 -5.32 -6.82 -16.34
N LEU A 67 -5.67 -7.89 -17.06
CA LEU A 67 -6.43 -9.01 -16.49
C LEU A 67 -5.67 -9.67 -15.33
N VAL A 68 -4.38 -9.95 -15.50
CA VAL A 68 -3.54 -10.53 -14.43
C VAL A 68 -3.39 -9.56 -13.25
N ILE A 69 -3.19 -8.26 -13.51
CA ILE A 69 -3.12 -7.24 -12.44
C ILE A 69 -4.45 -7.20 -11.66
N GLY A 70 -5.57 -7.19 -12.37
CA GLY A 70 -6.90 -7.27 -11.78
C GLY A 70 -7.04 -8.52 -10.92
N PHE A 71 -6.67 -9.69 -11.46
CA PHE A 71 -6.72 -10.96 -10.74
C PHE A 71 -5.89 -10.95 -9.46
N ILE A 72 -4.68 -10.39 -9.48
CA ILE A 72 -3.83 -10.25 -8.30
C ILE A 72 -4.50 -9.37 -7.24
N LEU A 73 -5.07 -8.22 -7.62
CA LEU A 73 -5.77 -7.32 -6.69
C LEU A 73 -7.08 -7.93 -6.17
N GLY A 74 -7.82 -8.64 -7.00
CA GLY A 74 -9.02 -9.38 -6.60
C GLY A 74 -8.68 -10.49 -5.60
N SER A 75 -7.56 -11.20 -5.81
CA SER A 75 -7.11 -12.26 -4.91
C SER A 75 -6.68 -11.70 -3.55
N ALA A 76 -6.08 -10.51 -3.55
CA ALA A 76 -5.79 -9.78 -2.32
C ALA A 76 -7.08 -9.46 -1.54
N GLY A 77 -8.13 -9.03 -2.24
CA GLY A 77 -9.46 -8.80 -1.67
C GLY A 77 -10.14 -10.05 -1.12
N ALA A 78 -9.99 -11.19 -1.79
CA ALA A 78 -10.51 -12.47 -1.32
C ALA A 78 -9.80 -12.97 -0.03
N ILE A 79 -8.50 -12.68 0.12
CA ILE A 79 -7.73 -13.04 1.32
C ILE A 79 -8.04 -12.11 2.50
N TYR A 80 -8.33 -10.85 2.21
CA TYR A 80 -8.62 -9.83 3.21
C TYR A 80 -9.67 -8.86 2.69
N ALA A 81 -10.89 -8.93 3.22
CA ALA A 81 -12.05 -8.20 2.68
C ALA A 81 -11.80 -6.69 2.47
N PRO A 82 -11.15 -5.93 3.39
CA PRO A 82 -10.87 -4.51 3.14
C PRO A 82 -9.92 -4.25 1.95
N ALA A 83 -9.13 -5.23 1.52
CA ALA A 83 -8.27 -5.12 0.34
C ALA A 83 -9.06 -5.08 -0.98
N LEU A 84 -10.36 -5.41 -0.99
CA LEU A 84 -11.21 -5.26 -2.18
C LEU A 84 -11.21 -3.83 -2.71
N PHE A 85 -11.18 -2.84 -1.80
CA PHE A 85 -11.11 -1.43 -2.16
C PHE A 85 -9.79 -1.03 -2.83
N LEU A 86 -8.73 -1.85 -2.73
CA LEU A 86 -7.50 -1.65 -3.51
C LEU A 86 -7.73 -1.84 -5.02
N GLY A 87 -8.87 -2.44 -5.42
CA GLY A 87 -9.34 -2.43 -6.80
C GLY A 87 -9.48 -1.03 -7.40
N ALA A 88 -9.69 0.00 -6.57
CA ALA A 88 -9.68 1.41 -7.00
C ALA A 88 -8.33 1.87 -7.59
N LEU A 89 -7.24 1.12 -7.36
CA LEU A 89 -5.94 1.40 -7.99
C LEU A 89 -5.88 1.00 -9.46
N LEU A 90 -6.77 0.11 -9.94
CA LEU A 90 -6.87 -0.25 -11.35
C LEU A 90 -7.22 0.94 -12.24
N PRO A 91 -8.34 1.66 -12.02
CA PRO A 91 -8.68 2.82 -12.85
C PRO A 91 -7.61 3.91 -12.74
N VAL A 92 -7.04 4.13 -11.55
CA VAL A 92 -5.94 5.09 -11.35
C VAL A 92 -4.71 4.70 -12.17
N GLY A 93 -4.31 3.43 -12.17
CA GLY A 93 -3.20 2.93 -12.96
C GLY A 93 -3.45 3.07 -14.47
N LEU A 94 -4.65 2.77 -14.93
CA LEU A 94 -5.04 2.94 -16.33
C LEU A 94 -5.00 4.42 -16.74
N PHE A 95 -5.59 5.33 -15.97
CA PHE A 95 -5.59 6.76 -16.27
C PHE A 95 -4.20 7.39 -16.29
N ILE A 96 -3.29 6.98 -15.39
CA ILE A 96 -1.95 7.56 -15.30
C ILE A 96 -1.04 7.04 -16.43
N PHE A 97 -1.07 5.73 -16.70
CA PHE A 97 -0.07 5.08 -17.55
C PHE A 97 -0.53 4.81 -18.98
N ARG A 98 -1.84 4.73 -19.25
CA ARG A 98 -2.40 4.38 -20.56
C ARG A 98 -3.31 5.50 -21.09
N LEU A 99 -3.47 5.56 -22.41
CA LEU A 99 -4.60 6.26 -23.02
C LEU A 99 -5.85 5.40 -22.84
N PHE A 100 -7.02 6.05 -22.76
CA PHE A 100 -8.28 5.38 -22.43
C PHE A 100 -8.66 4.33 -23.48
N ASP A 101 -8.60 3.04 -23.11
CA ASP A 101 -8.86 1.91 -24.00
C ASP A 101 -9.85 0.92 -23.36
N ILE A 102 -11.10 0.89 -23.83
CA ILE A 102 -12.19 0.18 -23.14
C ILE A 102 -11.92 -1.33 -22.93
N ARG A 103 -11.14 -1.94 -23.84
CA ARG A 103 -10.76 -3.36 -23.76
C ARG A 103 -9.89 -3.64 -22.54
N GLU A 104 -8.96 -2.74 -22.20
CA GLU A 104 -8.09 -2.88 -21.03
C GLU A 104 -8.86 -2.64 -19.73
N TRP A 105 -9.83 -1.73 -19.76
CA TRP A 105 -10.76 -1.50 -18.65
C TRP A 105 -11.60 -2.73 -18.34
N ILE A 106 -12.24 -3.32 -19.35
CA ILE A 106 -13.05 -4.53 -19.20
C ILE A 106 -12.17 -5.68 -18.69
N ALA A 107 -10.95 -5.83 -19.23
CA ALA A 107 -10.03 -6.87 -18.79
C ALA A 107 -9.56 -6.68 -17.34
N ALA A 108 -9.27 -5.44 -16.91
CA ALA A 108 -8.88 -5.13 -15.54
C ALA A 108 -10.02 -5.44 -14.54
N VAL A 109 -11.23 -4.99 -14.84
CA VAL A 109 -12.42 -5.22 -14.00
C VAL A 109 -12.78 -6.72 -13.98
N GLY A 110 -12.78 -7.37 -15.15
CA GLY A 110 -12.99 -8.81 -15.26
C GLY A 110 -11.96 -9.59 -14.43
N GLY A 111 -10.69 -9.24 -14.55
CA GLY A 111 -9.61 -9.77 -13.73
C GLY A 111 -9.87 -9.64 -12.23
N TRP A 112 -10.28 -8.46 -11.78
CA TRP A 112 -10.55 -8.19 -10.37
C TRP A 112 -11.75 -8.97 -9.82
N MET A 113 -12.78 -9.24 -10.62
CA MET A 113 -13.94 -10.02 -10.21
C MET A 113 -13.68 -11.54 -10.21
N LEU A 114 -12.74 -12.04 -11.01
CA LEU A 114 -12.47 -13.48 -11.18
C LEU A 114 -12.22 -14.23 -9.84
N PRO A 115 -11.37 -13.74 -8.91
CA PRO A 115 -11.13 -14.44 -7.65
C PRO A 115 -12.39 -14.62 -6.80
N LEU A 116 -13.27 -13.61 -6.76
CA LEU A 116 -14.56 -13.70 -6.07
C LEU A 116 -15.51 -14.67 -6.77
N PHE A 117 -15.48 -14.70 -8.10
CA PHE A 117 -16.27 -15.66 -8.88
C PHE A 117 -15.81 -17.09 -8.63
N PHE A 118 -14.49 -17.34 -8.60
CA PHE A 118 -13.94 -18.66 -8.29
C PHE A 118 -14.26 -19.11 -6.87
N SER A 119 -14.23 -18.22 -5.89
CA SER A 119 -14.65 -18.57 -4.52
C SER A 119 -16.14 -18.89 -4.44
N ALA A 120 -17.00 -18.11 -5.10
CA ALA A 120 -18.44 -18.38 -5.19
C ALA A 120 -18.74 -19.71 -5.89
N TYR A 121 -18.03 -20.00 -6.98
CA TYR A 121 -18.15 -21.28 -7.67
C TYR A 121 -17.70 -22.47 -6.82
N GLY A 122 -16.63 -22.31 -6.03
CA GLY A 122 -16.16 -23.34 -5.09
C GLY A 122 -17.18 -23.66 -4.00
N VAL A 123 -17.83 -22.64 -3.42
CA VAL A 123 -18.91 -22.84 -2.43
C VAL A 123 -20.11 -23.53 -3.07
N TRP A 124 -20.47 -23.13 -4.29
CA TRP A 124 -21.57 -23.77 -5.02
C TRP A 124 -21.30 -25.26 -5.30
N LEU A 125 -20.07 -25.62 -5.70
CA LEU A 125 -19.67 -27.01 -5.89
C LEU A 125 -19.72 -27.83 -4.60
N SER A 126 -19.51 -27.21 -3.44
CA SER A 126 -19.65 -27.86 -2.13
C SER A 126 -21.11 -28.04 -1.67
N GLY A 127 -22.08 -27.64 -2.49
CA GLY A 127 -23.51 -27.74 -2.19
C GLY A 127 -24.10 -26.52 -1.49
N GLY A 128 -23.35 -25.41 -1.40
CA GLY A 128 -23.84 -24.13 -0.87
C GLY A 128 -24.46 -23.23 -1.95
N ASP A 129 -25.07 -22.13 -1.53
CA ASP A 129 -25.60 -21.14 -2.48
C ASP A 129 -24.49 -20.25 -3.04
N PHE A 130 -24.53 -20.00 -4.34
CA PHE A 130 -23.58 -19.11 -5.03
C PHE A 130 -23.57 -17.69 -4.45
N LEU A 131 -24.73 -17.20 -4.01
CA LEU A 131 -24.88 -15.86 -3.46
C LEU A 131 -24.33 -15.70 -2.03
N ASN A 132 -24.07 -16.80 -1.31
CA ASN A 132 -23.58 -16.74 0.07
C ASN A 132 -22.23 -16.03 0.15
N VAL A 133 -21.35 -16.20 -0.84
CA VAL A 133 -20.05 -15.51 -0.88
C VAL A 133 -20.21 -13.99 -0.99
N ALA A 134 -21.22 -13.51 -1.72
CA ALA A 134 -21.49 -12.07 -1.81
C ALA A 134 -22.05 -11.52 -0.49
N VAL A 135 -22.89 -12.30 0.20
CA VAL A 135 -23.43 -11.96 1.52
C VAL A 135 -22.31 -11.93 2.56
N GLU A 136 -21.50 -12.98 2.64
CA GLU A 136 -20.34 -13.06 3.53
C GLU A 136 -19.34 -11.92 3.27
N CYS A 137 -19.09 -11.57 2.00
CA CYS A 137 -18.24 -10.44 1.67
C CYS A 137 -18.84 -9.12 2.17
N LYS A 138 -20.15 -8.91 2.03
CA LYS A 138 -20.83 -7.72 2.54
C LYS A 138 -20.80 -7.66 4.06
N GLU A 139 -21.03 -8.78 4.73
CA GLU A 139 -20.92 -8.88 6.19
C GLU A 139 -19.49 -8.61 6.65
N ALA A 140 -18.49 -9.19 6.00
CA ALA A 140 -17.08 -8.96 6.28
C ALA A 140 -16.58 -7.53 5.97
N LEU A 141 -17.37 -6.70 5.29
CA LEU A 141 -17.11 -5.27 5.05
C LEU A 141 -17.91 -4.33 5.97
N THR A 142 -19.00 -4.82 6.56
CA THR A 142 -19.91 -4.03 7.41
C THR A 142 -19.75 -4.32 8.89
N THR A 143 -19.18 -5.48 9.25
CA THR A 143 -18.92 -5.89 10.63
C THR A 143 -17.90 -4.98 11.30
N PRO A 144 -18.29 -4.14 12.26
CA PRO A 144 -17.37 -3.20 12.89
C PRO A 144 -16.34 -3.98 13.70
N LEU A 145 -15.07 -3.89 13.31
CA LEU A 145 -13.99 -4.41 14.15
C LEU A 145 -13.65 -3.32 15.16
N ALA A 146 -13.87 -3.59 16.45
CA ALA A 146 -13.55 -2.65 17.51
C ALA A 146 -12.05 -2.35 17.48
N LEU A 147 -11.69 -1.14 17.08
CA LEU A 147 -10.32 -0.65 17.26
C LEU A 147 -10.02 -0.59 18.76
N PRO A 148 -8.78 -0.92 19.18
CA PRO A 148 -8.36 -0.65 20.55
C PRO A 148 -8.59 0.84 20.83
N PRO A 149 -9.24 1.21 21.95
CA PRO A 149 -9.50 2.60 22.29
C PRO A 149 -8.21 3.41 22.24
N ALA A 150 -8.28 4.66 21.76
CA ALA A 150 -7.13 5.56 21.58
C ALA A 150 -6.27 5.75 22.86
N LYS A 151 -6.84 5.44 24.02
CA LYS A 151 -6.16 5.42 25.33
C LYS A 151 -5.15 4.28 25.52
N LEU A 152 -5.18 3.24 24.69
CA LEU A 152 -4.22 2.14 24.71
C LEU A 152 -2.94 2.44 23.95
N PHE A 153 -2.91 3.52 23.15
CA PHE A 153 -1.70 3.92 22.47
C PHE A 153 -0.73 4.56 23.47
N SER A 154 0.47 3.99 23.56
CA SER A 154 1.54 4.54 24.39
C SER A 154 2.00 5.90 23.84
N SER A 155 2.54 6.77 24.70
CA SER A 155 3.12 8.06 24.29
C SER A 155 4.18 7.91 23.19
N PHE A 156 4.89 6.78 23.16
CA PHE A 156 5.87 6.46 22.12
C PHE A 156 5.24 6.17 20.76
N GLU A 157 4.07 5.53 20.70
CA GLU A 157 3.37 5.23 19.45
C GLU A 157 2.82 6.51 18.80
N TRP A 158 2.26 7.42 19.62
CA TRP A 158 1.85 8.75 19.15
C TRP A 158 3.03 9.56 18.62
N THR A 159 4.18 9.48 19.29
CA THR A 159 5.40 10.13 18.84
C THR A 159 5.88 9.55 17.50
N PHE A 160 5.85 8.23 17.35
CA PHE A 160 6.20 7.55 16.10
C PHE A 160 5.28 7.97 14.95
N ILE A 161 3.97 7.96 15.15
CA ILE A 161 2.97 8.41 14.16
C ILE A 161 3.21 9.89 13.79
N GLY A 162 3.49 10.74 14.78
CA GLY A 162 3.84 12.14 14.57
C GLY A 162 5.07 12.31 13.68
N CYS A 163 6.14 11.55 13.92
CA CYS A 163 7.35 11.60 13.10
C CYS A 163 7.09 11.14 11.66
N VAL A 164 6.32 10.07 11.47
CA VAL A 164 5.93 9.60 10.13
C VAL A 164 5.11 10.67 9.40
N ALA A 165 4.16 11.32 10.08
CA ALA A 165 3.35 12.39 9.50
C ALA A 165 4.18 13.61 9.10
N VAL A 166 5.10 14.05 9.97
CA VAL A 166 6.02 15.17 9.67
C VAL A 166 6.92 14.82 8.47
N LEU A 167 7.52 13.63 8.46
CA LEU A 167 8.35 13.18 7.35
C LEU A 167 7.57 13.08 6.04
N PHE A 168 6.31 12.64 6.09
CA PHE A 168 5.43 12.59 4.93
C PHE A 168 5.16 13.98 4.36
N ILE A 169 4.81 14.96 5.21
CA ILE A 169 4.58 16.36 4.79
C ILE A 169 5.84 16.94 4.16
N LEU A 170 7.00 16.79 4.82
CA LEU A 170 8.28 17.27 4.30
C LEU A 170 8.65 16.62 2.96
N SER A 171 8.34 15.33 2.80
CA SER A 171 8.57 14.59 1.55
C SER A 171 7.70 15.10 0.40
N ILE A 172 6.42 15.41 0.66
CA ILE A 172 5.55 16.02 -0.35
C ILE A 172 6.07 17.40 -0.76
N VAL A 173 6.45 18.25 0.19
CA VAL A 173 6.95 19.60 -0.10
C VAL A 173 8.21 19.54 -0.96
N THR A 174 9.16 18.66 -0.60
CA THR A 174 10.39 18.48 -1.39
C THR A 174 10.12 17.90 -2.78
N PHE A 175 9.15 17.00 -2.92
CA PHE A 175 8.72 16.49 -4.22
C PHE A 175 8.12 17.58 -5.10
N LEU A 176 7.20 18.39 -4.58
CA LEU A 176 6.58 19.50 -5.32
C LEU A 176 7.63 20.52 -5.78
N GLY A 177 8.58 20.87 -4.92
CA GLY A 177 9.69 21.75 -5.28
C GLY A 177 10.61 21.18 -6.38
N ARG A 178 10.72 19.85 -6.50
CA ARG A 178 11.56 19.16 -7.51
C ARG A 178 10.78 18.64 -8.72
N SER A 179 9.46 18.80 -8.74
CA SER A 179 8.57 18.21 -9.76
C SER A 179 8.99 18.53 -11.19
N ARG A 180 9.48 19.76 -11.44
CA ARG A 180 9.91 20.22 -12.77
C ARG A 180 11.17 19.54 -13.33
N SER A 181 11.97 18.90 -12.47
CA SER A 181 13.25 18.27 -12.86
C SER A 181 13.12 16.77 -13.13
N TYR A 182 11.99 16.15 -12.75
CA TYR A 182 11.79 14.72 -12.95
C TYR A 182 11.41 14.39 -14.40
N LYS A 183 11.94 13.28 -14.91
CA LYS A 183 11.46 12.66 -16.14
C LYS A 183 9.98 12.26 -15.97
N LEU A 184 9.22 12.24 -17.07
CA LEU A 184 7.78 11.91 -17.06
C LEU A 184 7.44 10.57 -16.40
N LYS A 185 8.25 9.53 -16.60
CA LYS A 185 8.02 8.19 -16.03
C LYS A 185 8.09 8.17 -14.48
N PRO A 186 9.20 8.56 -13.82
CA PRO A 186 9.26 8.56 -12.35
C PRO A 186 8.22 9.50 -11.73
N PHE A 187 7.86 10.59 -12.40
CA PHE A 187 6.76 11.46 -11.96
C PHE A 187 5.42 10.73 -11.91
N LYS A 188 5.04 10.02 -12.98
CA LYS A 188 3.81 9.19 -13.03
C LYS A 188 3.79 8.09 -11.97
N VAL A 189 4.93 7.41 -11.78
CA VAL A 189 5.09 6.37 -10.75
C VAL A 189 4.91 6.94 -9.34
N TYR A 190 5.46 8.13 -9.08
CA TYR A 190 5.28 8.79 -7.78
C TYR A 190 3.84 9.20 -7.51
N ILE A 191 3.14 9.76 -8.51
CA ILE A 191 1.70 10.07 -8.42
C ILE A 191 0.90 8.81 -8.09
N PHE A 192 1.22 7.67 -8.72
CA PHE A 192 0.56 6.41 -8.42
C PHE A 192 0.77 5.98 -6.95
N PHE A 193 1.96 6.17 -6.37
CA PHE A 193 2.19 5.90 -4.95
C PHE A 193 1.43 6.86 -4.02
N ILE A 194 1.22 8.12 -4.41
CA ILE A 194 0.35 9.04 -3.66
C ILE A 194 -1.10 8.52 -3.65
N TRP A 195 -1.61 8.10 -4.81
CA TRP A 195 -2.96 7.51 -4.88
C TRP A 195 -3.07 6.21 -4.10
N MET A 196 -2.03 5.37 -4.12
CA MET A 196 -1.95 4.18 -3.28
C MET A 196 -2.03 4.52 -1.80
N LEU A 197 -1.34 5.57 -1.35
CA LEU A 197 -1.47 6.07 0.01
C LEU A 197 -2.88 6.55 0.29
N ALA A 198 -3.46 7.37 -0.59
CA ALA A 198 -4.80 7.91 -0.42
C ALA A 198 -5.86 6.80 -0.30
N VAL A 199 -5.82 5.79 -1.17
CA VAL A 199 -6.74 4.64 -1.11
C VAL A 199 -6.53 3.84 0.18
N SER A 200 -5.28 3.52 0.54
CA SER A 200 -4.99 2.78 1.78
C SER A 200 -5.42 3.53 3.05
N ALA A 201 -5.25 4.86 3.08
CA ALA A 201 -5.69 5.72 4.18
C ALA A 201 -7.22 5.85 4.21
N ALA A 202 -7.87 5.95 3.05
CA ALA A 202 -9.32 5.96 2.94
C ALA A 202 -9.94 4.65 3.46
N ILE A 203 -9.32 3.50 3.17
CA ILE A 203 -9.75 2.21 3.72
C ILE A 203 -9.71 2.24 5.26
N LEU A 204 -8.62 2.72 5.86
CA LEU A 204 -8.50 2.86 7.30
C LEU A 204 -9.49 3.86 7.91
N ALA A 205 -9.80 4.95 7.21
CA ALA A 205 -10.68 6.00 7.71
C ALA A 205 -12.17 5.63 7.63
N PHE A 206 -12.62 5.12 6.48
CA PHE A 206 -14.03 4.98 6.14
C PHE A 206 -14.59 3.55 6.28
N VAL A 207 -13.75 2.52 6.27
CA VAL A 207 -14.25 1.13 6.29
C VAL A 207 -14.52 0.69 7.74
N PRO A 208 -15.72 0.18 8.07
CA PRO A 208 -16.06 -0.29 9.41
C PRO A 208 -15.17 -1.43 9.92
N CYS A 209 -14.72 -2.30 9.01
CA CYS A 209 -13.80 -3.41 9.27
C CYS A 209 -12.32 -2.99 9.35
N ARG A 210 -12.06 -1.73 9.69
CA ARG A 210 -10.71 -1.20 9.83
C ARG A 210 -9.95 -1.93 10.94
N SER A 211 -8.70 -2.24 10.64
CA SER A 211 -7.80 -2.87 11.60
C SER A 211 -6.40 -2.27 11.47
N LEU A 212 -5.71 -2.12 12.61
CA LEU A 212 -4.31 -1.70 12.64
C LEU A 212 -3.39 -2.73 11.96
N TYR A 213 -3.87 -3.96 11.72
CA TYR A 213 -3.17 -4.94 10.90
C TYR A 213 -2.98 -4.51 9.43
N GLN A 214 -3.62 -3.43 8.97
CA GLN A 214 -3.45 -2.88 7.61
C GLN A 214 -2.21 -1.99 7.47
N LEU A 215 -1.47 -1.72 8.56
CA LEU A 215 -0.26 -0.90 8.53
C LEU A 215 0.79 -1.36 7.51
N PRO A 216 1.06 -2.67 7.28
CA PRO A 216 1.98 -3.09 6.23
C PRO A 216 1.56 -2.65 4.83
N ILE A 217 0.25 -2.55 4.56
CA ILE A 217 -0.28 -2.10 3.26
C ILE A 217 -0.01 -0.60 3.08
N LEU A 218 -0.23 0.19 4.14
CA LEU A 218 0.02 1.64 4.15
C LEU A 218 1.52 1.98 4.20
N ALA A 219 2.35 1.09 4.75
CA ALA A 219 3.81 1.22 4.77
C ALA A 219 4.41 1.18 3.36
N ILE A 220 3.75 0.52 2.39
CA ILE A 220 4.22 0.41 1.00
C ILE A 220 4.42 1.80 0.37
N PRO A 221 3.39 2.64 0.21
CA PRO A 221 3.56 3.95 -0.39
C PRO A 221 4.42 4.88 0.45
N LEU A 222 4.32 4.83 1.79
CA LEU A 222 5.17 5.63 2.67
C LEU A 222 6.66 5.31 2.49
N SER A 223 7.00 4.04 2.28
CA SER A 223 8.38 3.61 2.05
C SER A 223 9.01 4.19 0.78
N VAL A 224 8.19 4.61 -0.19
CA VAL A 224 8.66 5.23 -1.43
C VAL A 224 8.63 6.75 -1.34
N ILE A 225 7.68 7.31 -0.60
CA ILE A 225 7.51 8.76 -0.46
C ILE A 225 8.55 9.35 0.50
N ILE A 226 8.69 8.79 1.71
CA ILE A 226 9.58 9.33 2.76
C ILE A 226 11.06 9.48 2.34
N PRO A 227 11.68 8.51 1.62
CA PRO A 227 13.08 8.66 1.23
C PRO A 227 13.36 9.84 0.27
N THR A 228 12.34 10.45 -0.35
CA THR A 228 12.54 11.65 -1.20
C THR A 228 13.11 12.83 -0.43
N TYR A 229 12.73 13.00 0.85
CA TYR A 229 13.27 14.04 1.72
C TYR A 229 14.76 13.80 2.01
N PHE A 230 15.11 12.56 2.35
CA PHE A 230 16.47 12.15 2.71
C PHE A 230 17.44 12.13 1.54
N ASN A 231 16.96 11.90 0.31
CA ASN A 231 17.76 11.92 -0.91
C ASN A 231 18.14 13.35 -1.35
N SER A 232 18.15 14.31 -0.42
CA SER A 232 18.57 15.68 -0.64
C SER A 232 20.09 15.79 -0.46
N ARG A 233 20.76 16.47 -1.41
CA ARG A 233 22.22 16.58 -1.57
C ARG A 233 23.03 17.03 -0.34
N LYS A 234 22.39 17.47 0.75
CA LYS A 234 23.07 17.93 1.97
C LYS A 234 22.47 17.22 3.19
N PRO A 235 23.30 16.62 4.06
CA PRO A 235 22.84 16.06 5.32
C PRO A 235 22.31 17.20 6.18
N ASN A 236 21.01 17.20 6.45
CA ASN A 236 20.38 18.17 7.33
C ASN A 236 20.26 17.55 8.74
N PHE A 237 20.70 18.27 9.77
CA PHE A 237 20.61 17.83 11.17
C PHE A 237 19.20 17.37 11.54
N ILE A 238 18.18 18.13 11.12
CA ILE A 238 16.77 17.83 11.35
C ILE A 238 16.38 16.46 10.76
N SER A 239 16.88 16.13 9.57
CA SER A 239 16.58 14.85 8.90
C SER A 239 17.16 13.68 9.66
N ASN A 240 18.42 13.79 10.08
CA ASN A 240 19.10 12.75 10.85
C ASN A 240 18.48 12.57 12.23
N PHE A 241 18.09 13.68 12.87
CA PHE A 241 17.40 13.67 14.15
C PHE A 241 16.04 12.96 14.05
N LEU A 242 15.20 13.33 13.08
CA LEU A 242 13.89 12.69 12.89
C LEU A 242 14.02 11.19 12.58
N TYR A 243 15.02 10.80 11.79
CA TYR A 243 15.28 9.39 11.50
C TYR A 243 15.75 8.60 12.72
N ALA A 244 16.70 9.14 13.49
CA ALA A 244 17.18 8.53 14.73
C ALA A 244 16.04 8.41 15.77
N LEU A 245 15.21 9.44 15.88
CA LEU A 245 14.04 9.44 16.76
C LEU A 245 13.04 8.36 16.33
N MET A 246 12.75 8.23 15.03
CA MET A 246 11.85 7.20 14.49
C MET A 246 12.36 5.78 14.79
N ILE A 247 13.67 5.53 14.66
CA ILE A 247 14.29 4.25 15.04
C ILE A 247 14.19 4.03 16.55
N GLY A 248 14.52 5.05 17.35
CA GLY A 248 14.45 4.99 18.81
C GLY A 248 13.05 4.61 19.30
N CYS A 249 12.02 5.28 18.76
CA CYS A 249 10.63 4.94 19.07
C CYS A 249 10.27 3.50 18.67
N ALA A 250 10.65 3.06 17.47
CA ALA A 250 10.35 1.68 17.03
C ALA A 250 11.00 0.63 17.95
N VAL A 251 12.26 0.85 18.36
CA VAL A 251 12.97 -0.05 19.29
C VAL A 251 12.28 -0.05 20.65
N VAL A 252 11.91 1.11 21.19
CA VAL A 252 11.22 1.20 22.48
C VAL A 252 9.86 0.53 22.43
N ILE A 253 9.07 0.75 21.37
CA ILE A 253 7.75 0.14 21.19
C ILE A 253 7.83 -1.39 21.22
N HIS A 254 8.88 -1.99 20.65
CA HIS A 254 9.07 -3.45 20.65
C HIS A 254 9.71 -4.01 21.92
N LEU A 255 10.57 -3.25 22.61
CA LEU A 255 11.29 -3.73 23.79
C LEU A 255 10.51 -3.51 25.09
N LEU A 256 9.81 -2.39 25.23
CA LEU A 256 9.00 -2.05 26.40
C LEU A 256 8.06 -3.17 26.90
N PRO A 257 7.38 -3.94 26.03
CA PRO A 257 6.54 -5.08 26.45
C PRO A 257 7.31 -6.34 26.90
N PHE A 258 8.63 -6.43 26.69
CA PHE A 258 9.45 -7.52 27.26
C PHE A 258 10.00 -7.18 28.64
N PHE A 259 9.99 -5.90 29.03
CA PHE A 259 10.51 -5.42 30.31
C PHE A 259 9.42 -5.13 31.36
N LEU A 260 8.14 -5.17 30.95
CA LEU A 260 6.94 -5.02 31.79
C LEU A 260 6.22 -6.37 31.91
#